data_AF-A0A7Y3UPY2-F1
#
_entry.id   AF-A0A7Y3UPY2-F1
#
_cell.length_a   1.000
_cell.length_b   1.000
_cell.length_c   1.000
_cell.angle_alpha   90.00
_cell.angle_beta   90.00
_cell.angle_gamma   90.00
#
_symmetry.space_group_name_H-M   'P 1'
#
loop_
_entity.id
_entity.type
_entity.pdbx_description
1 polymer ?
#
loop_
_entity_poly.entity_id
_entity_poly.type
_entity_poly.pdbx_seq_one_letter_code
_entity_poly.pdbx_strand_id
1 'polypeptide(L)'
;MKVLYALIITLFSACAISLQTSGQTPKEGETLPYQSWQFLYENKCSKCHTLERVFSEPKSEDEWRDCINRMMKKSPLWITPDEGEQILSEILGKKEGVVASFPERKRYDDARLLFIDRCTICHPVNRIITANKTNEEWEETVKRMYDNAPDLFLDGDLPVITEYLNERATILREDVAAEIMVKKCLICHEAGRILLERKSKKDWEKTVTDMRKLAREGFKKDWFNHSEFKIIVNMLVETQGIETEKN
;
A
#
# COMPACT_ATOMS: atom_id res chain seq x y z
N MET A 1 7.20 84.42 -15.04
CA MET A 1 6.24 84.86 -16.07
C MET A 1 6.04 83.75 -17.09
N LYS A 2 4.76 83.44 -17.41
CA LYS A 2 4.23 82.56 -18.49
C LYS A 2 4.52 81.05 -18.31
N VAL A 3 3.64 80.25 -17.68
CA VAL A 3 2.31 79.75 -18.12
C VAL A 3 2.34 79.04 -19.47
N LEU A 4 2.18 77.71 -19.46
CA LEU A 4 1.35 77.00 -20.42
C LEU A 4 0.93 75.61 -19.89
N TYR A 5 -0.39 75.44 -19.80
CA TYR A 5 -1.13 74.24 -19.49
C TYR A 5 -1.06 73.23 -20.65
N ALA A 6 -0.93 71.94 -20.35
CA ALA A 6 -1.47 70.87 -21.18
C ALA A 6 -1.92 69.70 -20.30
N LEU A 7 -3.25 69.54 -20.24
CA LEU A 7 -3.98 68.43 -19.66
C LEU A 7 -3.58 67.10 -20.32
N ILE A 8 -3.07 66.15 -19.54
CA ILE A 8 -3.11 64.74 -19.90
C ILE A 8 -3.84 64.02 -18.77
N ILE A 9 -5.13 63.79 -19.01
CA ILE A 9 -5.99 62.89 -18.24
C ILE A 9 -5.63 61.49 -18.71
N THR A 10 -4.86 60.75 -17.92
CA THR A 10 -4.72 59.29 -18.08
C THR A 10 -5.40 58.61 -16.89
N LEU A 11 -6.43 57.86 -17.22
CA LEU A 11 -7.23 57.01 -16.35
C LEU A 11 -6.37 56.18 -15.38
N PHE A 12 -6.43 56.50 -14.09
CA PHE A 12 -6.05 55.58 -13.02
C PHE A 12 -7.14 54.50 -12.93
N SER A 13 -7.00 53.44 -13.71
CA SER A 13 -7.75 52.20 -13.47
C SER A 13 -7.16 51.53 -12.23
N ALA A 14 -7.86 51.66 -11.11
CA ALA A 14 -7.54 50.96 -9.86
C ALA A 14 -7.62 49.45 -10.08
N CYS A 15 -6.49 48.83 -10.41
CA CYS A 15 -6.35 47.38 -10.37
C CYS A 15 -6.20 46.98 -8.90
N ALA A 16 -7.33 46.74 -8.24
CA ALA A 16 -7.37 46.07 -6.96
C ALA A 16 -6.88 44.63 -7.16
N ILE A 17 -5.58 44.41 -6.99
CA ILE A 17 -4.99 43.07 -6.94
C ILE A 17 -5.40 42.48 -5.59
N SER A 18 -6.53 41.79 -5.58
CA SER A 18 -6.90 40.90 -4.49
C SER A 18 -5.83 39.81 -4.38
N LEU A 19 -5.01 39.89 -3.33
CA LEU A 19 -4.22 38.75 -2.86
C LEU A 19 -5.22 37.66 -2.42
N GLN A 20 -5.58 36.77 -3.34
CA GLN A 20 -6.15 35.49 -2.96
C GLN A 20 -5.01 34.59 -2.51
N THR A 21 -4.77 34.60 -1.19
CA THR A 21 -4.11 33.50 -0.51
C THR A 21 -4.95 32.24 -0.75
N SER A 22 -4.53 31.42 -1.71
CA SER A 22 -5.04 30.06 -1.88
C SER A 22 -4.49 29.20 -0.73
N GLY A 23 -5.03 29.41 0.47
CA GLY A 23 -5.03 28.40 1.52
C GLY A 23 -6.01 27.32 1.09
N GLN A 24 -5.52 26.30 0.39
CA GLN A 24 -6.28 25.07 0.19
C GLN A 24 -6.13 24.24 1.45
N THR A 25 -7.09 24.39 2.36
CA THR A 25 -7.35 23.44 3.43
C THR A 25 -7.71 22.10 2.78
N PRO A 26 -7.02 20.99 3.10
CA PRO A 26 -7.37 19.68 2.57
C PRO A 26 -8.81 19.33 2.95
N LYS A 27 -9.64 18.98 1.96
CA LYS A 27 -11.00 18.51 2.23
C LYS A 27 -10.93 17.11 2.82
N GLU A 28 -11.40 17.04 4.06
CA GLU A 28 -11.70 15.83 4.80
C GLU A 28 -12.68 14.95 4.01
N GLY A 29 -12.29 13.69 3.73
CA GLY A 29 -13.21 12.68 3.19
C GLY A 29 -12.98 12.16 1.76
N GLU A 30 -11.77 12.26 1.18
CA GLU A 30 -11.47 11.44 0.00
C GLU A 30 -11.14 10.01 0.43
N THR A 31 -12.13 9.12 0.33
CA THR A 31 -11.90 7.68 0.28
C THR A 31 -10.96 7.41 -0.90
N LEU A 32 -9.73 6.97 -0.61
CA LEU A 32 -8.84 6.43 -1.64
C LEU A 32 -9.62 5.37 -2.42
N PRO A 33 -9.82 5.53 -3.75
CA PRO A 33 -10.55 4.55 -4.53
C PRO A 33 -9.74 3.26 -4.52
N TYR A 34 -10.28 2.21 -3.89
CA TYR A 34 -9.82 0.84 -4.13
C TYR A 34 -9.96 0.61 -5.64
N GLN A 35 -8.84 0.61 -6.36
CA GLN A 35 -8.87 0.39 -7.80
C GLN A 35 -9.41 -1.01 -8.06
N SER A 36 -10.45 -1.09 -8.89
CA SER A 36 -10.93 -2.35 -9.46
C SER A 36 -9.76 -3.07 -10.13
N TRP A 37 -9.66 -4.39 -9.94
CA TRP A 37 -8.66 -5.27 -10.58
C TRP A 37 -8.34 -4.81 -12.01
N GLN A 38 -7.08 -4.48 -12.28
CA GLN A 38 -6.64 -3.93 -13.57
C GLN A 38 -6.53 -5.03 -14.62
N PHE A 39 -6.19 -6.25 -14.18
CA PHE A 39 -6.02 -7.42 -15.03
C PHE A 39 -6.87 -8.59 -14.53
N LEU A 40 -7.34 -9.42 -15.46
CA LEU A 40 -8.21 -10.54 -15.18
C LEU A 40 -7.50 -11.61 -14.33
N TYR A 41 -6.19 -11.78 -14.52
CA TYR A 41 -5.40 -12.71 -13.70
C TYR A 41 -5.40 -12.33 -12.23
N GLU A 42 -5.51 -11.04 -11.88
CA GLU A 42 -5.48 -10.61 -10.49
C GLU A 42 -6.70 -11.14 -9.73
N ASN A 43 -7.87 -11.16 -10.36
CA ASN A 43 -9.08 -11.74 -9.78
C ASN A 43 -9.05 -13.28 -9.84
N LYS A 44 -8.75 -13.84 -11.02
CA LYS A 44 -8.91 -15.27 -11.27
C LYS A 44 -7.84 -16.10 -10.54
N CYS A 45 -6.60 -15.66 -10.55
CA CYS A 45 -5.49 -16.41 -9.96
C CYS A 45 -5.40 -16.20 -8.44
N SER A 46 -5.74 -14.99 -7.94
CA SER A 46 -5.66 -14.69 -6.50
C SER A 46 -6.64 -15.48 -5.64
N LYS A 47 -7.69 -16.05 -6.24
CA LYS A 47 -8.65 -16.91 -5.51
C LYS A 47 -7.99 -18.12 -4.85
N CYS A 48 -6.97 -18.69 -5.47
CA CYS A 48 -6.34 -19.94 -4.99
C CYS A 48 -4.82 -19.84 -4.80
N HIS A 49 -4.19 -18.81 -5.34
CA HIS A 49 -2.74 -18.60 -5.29
C HIS A 49 -2.45 -17.16 -4.89
N THR A 50 -1.32 -16.89 -4.24
CA THR A 50 -0.82 -15.52 -4.19
C THR A 50 -0.29 -15.13 -5.57
N LEU A 51 -0.43 -13.86 -5.98
CA LEU A 51 0.12 -13.43 -7.27
C LEU A 51 1.65 -13.56 -7.31
N GLU A 52 2.32 -13.36 -6.18
CA GLU A 52 3.75 -13.67 -6.02
C GLU A 52 4.07 -15.11 -6.45
N ARG A 53 3.30 -16.11 -5.97
CA ARG A 53 3.51 -17.51 -6.35
C ARG A 53 3.29 -17.71 -7.84
N VAL A 54 2.30 -17.04 -8.42
CA VAL A 54 2.01 -17.13 -9.86
C VAL A 54 3.22 -16.68 -10.67
N PHE A 55 3.86 -15.57 -10.29
CA PHE A 55 4.98 -14.96 -11.02
C PHE A 55 6.37 -15.31 -10.46
N SER A 56 6.47 -16.24 -9.51
CA SER A 56 7.72 -16.55 -8.80
C SER A 56 8.83 -17.13 -9.68
N GLU A 57 8.49 -17.72 -10.82
CA GLU A 57 9.43 -18.30 -11.75
C GLU A 57 9.24 -17.68 -13.14
N PRO A 58 10.32 -17.31 -13.85
CA PRO A 58 10.22 -16.91 -15.24
C PRO A 58 9.69 -18.08 -16.06
N LYS A 59 8.78 -17.78 -16.99
CA LYS A 59 8.19 -18.75 -17.92
C LYS A 59 8.13 -18.14 -19.30
N SER A 60 8.46 -18.96 -20.30
CA SER A 60 8.16 -18.70 -21.70
C SER A 60 6.66 -18.64 -21.95
N GLU A 61 6.27 -18.14 -23.12
CA GLU A 61 4.86 -18.09 -23.54
C GLU A 61 4.20 -19.48 -23.53
N ASP A 62 4.89 -20.51 -24.02
CA ASP A 62 4.37 -21.88 -24.05
C ASP A 62 4.21 -22.44 -22.64
N GLU A 63 5.17 -22.18 -21.74
CA GLU A 63 5.08 -22.60 -20.33
C GLU A 63 3.94 -21.88 -19.58
N TRP A 64 3.68 -20.62 -19.90
CA TRP A 64 2.51 -19.89 -19.38
C TRP A 64 1.20 -20.47 -19.89
N ARG A 65 1.12 -20.75 -21.19
CA ARG A 65 -0.05 -21.35 -21.83
C ARG A 65 -0.37 -22.71 -21.20
N ASP A 66 0.63 -23.55 -20.99
CA ASP A 66 0.48 -24.84 -20.31
C ASP A 66 0.05 -24.69 -18.85
N CYS A 67 0.59 -23.69 -18.15
CA CYS A 67 0.20 -23.40 -16.77
C CYS A 67 -1.28 -23.02 -16.67
N ILE A 68 -1.75 -22.10 -17.52
CA ILE A 68 -3.14 -21.64 -17.55
C ILE A 68 -4.07 -22.79 -17.94
N ASN A 69 -3.72 -23.56 -18.97
CA ASN A 69 -4.48 -24.75 -19.39
C ASN A 69 -4.62 -25.77 -18.25
N ARG A 70 -3.56 -25.97 -17.46
CA ARG A 70 -3.61 -26.84 -16.29
C ARG A 70 -4.53 -26.28 -15.20
N MET A 71 -4.58 -24.97 -15.00
CA MET A 71 -5.51 -24.34 -14.03
C MET A 71 -6.95 -24.44 -14.51
N MET A 72 -7.21 -24.22 -15.80
CA MET A 72 -8.52 -24.42 -16.42
C MET A 72 -9.00 -25.87 -16.25
N LYS A 73 -8.13 -26.87 -16.48
CA LYS A 73 -8.48 -28.29 -16.27
C LYS A 73 -8.83 -28.61 -14.82
N LYS A 74 -8.16 -27.96 -13.85
CA LYS A 74 -8.44 -28.13 -12.42
C LYS A 74 -9.72 -27.41 -11.97
N SER A 75 -10.09 -26.32 -12.63
CA SER A 75 -11.29 -25.54 -12.31
C SER A 75 -12.00 -25.05 -13.58
N PRO A 76 -12.69 -25.96 -14.30
CA PRO A 76 -13.21 -25.69 -15.65
C PRO A 76 -14.34 -24.66 -15.70
N LEU A 77 -14.96 -24.35 -14.56
CA LEU A 77 -16.00 -23.32 -14.45
C LEU A 77 -15.47 -21.97 -13.95
N TRP A 78 -14.16 -21.87 -13.65
CA TRP A 78 -13.57 -20.67 -13.06
C TRP A 78 -12.86 -19.79 -14.09
N ILE A 79 -12.18 -20.42 -15.05
CA ILE A 79 -11.49 -19.75 -16.16
C ILE A 79 -12.02 -20.38 -17.44
N THR A 80 -12.75 -19.61 -18.26
CA THR A 80 -13.19 -20.07 -19.58
C THR A 80 -12.01 -20.07 -20.57
N PRO A 81 -12.12 -20.75 -21.73
CA PRO A 81 -11.09 -20.69 -22.76
C PRO A 81 -10.71 -19.27 -23.19
N ASP A 82 -11.71 -18.41 -23.40
CA ASP A 82 -11.48 -17.01 -23.81
C ASP A 82 -10.80 -16.20 -22.70
N GLU A 83 -11.20 -16.40 -21.45
CA GLU A 83 -10.54 -15.79 -20.29
C GLU A 83 -9.09 -16.29 -20.13
N GLY A 84 -8.82 -17.56 -20.46
CA GLY A 84 -7.48 -18.13 -20.45
C GLY A 84 -6.54 -17.46 -21.45
N GLU A 85 -7.00 -17.22 -22.68
CA GLU A 85 -6.23 -16.48 -23.69
C GLU A 85 -6.06 -15.00 -23.32
N GLN A 86 -7.09 -14.38 -22.72
CA GLN A 86 -6.98 -13.02 -22.20
C GLN A 86 -5.92 -12.92 -21.10
N ILE A 87 -5.96 -13.83 -20.11
CA ILE A 87 -4.96 -13.90 -19.03
C ILE A 87 -3.55 -14.08 -19.61
N LEU A 88 -3.39 -14.95 -20.61
CA LEU A 88 -2.10 -15.14 -21.26
C LEU A 88 -1.62 -13.86 -21.96
N SER A 89 -2.50 -13.17 -22.68
CA SER A 89 -2.20 -11.90 -23.34
C SER A 89 -1.81 -10.80 -22.35
N GLU A 90 -2.52 -10.70 -21.23
CA GLU A 90 -2.24 -9.75 -20.15
C GLU A 90 -0.88 -10.03 -19.50
N ILE A 91 -0.56 -11.29 -19.21
CA ILE A 91 0.73 -11.70 -18.63
C ILE A 91 1.90 -11.40 -19.58
N LEU A 92 1.71 -11.60 -20.88
CA LEU A 92 2.73 -11.34 -21.90
C LEU A 92 2.80 -9.87 -22.33
N GLY A 93 1.95 -9.00 -21.77
CA GLY A 93 1.91 -7.58 -22.13
C GLY A 93 1.43 -7.30 -23.56
N LYS A 94 0.69 -8.22 -24.18
CA LYS A 94 0.25 -8.16 -25.60
C LYS A 94 -1.06 -7.39 -25.81
N LYS A 95 -1.60 -6.73 -24.79
CA LYS A 95 -2.84 -5.92 -24.90
C LYS A 95 -2.55 -4.61 -25.62
N GLU A 96 -2.95 -4.51 -26.90
CA GLU A 96 -2.91 -3.23 -27.64
C GLU A 96 -3.73 -2.15 -26.91
N GLY A 97 -3.12 -0.99 -26.69
CA GLY A 97 -3.74 0.15 -26.00
C GLY A 97 -3.49 0.22 -24.48
N VAL A 98 -2.85 -0.79 -23.89
CA VAL A 98 -2.21 -0.68 -22.58
C VAL A 98 -0.73 -0.92 -22.80
N VAL A 99 0.00 0.15 -23.11
CA VAL A 99 1.45 0.13 -22.85
C VAL A 99 1.56 -0.31 -21.39
N ALA A 100 2.25 -1.41 -21.12
CA ALA A 100 2.78 -1.68 -19.80
C ALA A 100 3.81 -0.58 -19.50
N SER A 101 3.32 0.65 -19.33
CA SER A 101 4.00 1.66 -18.59
C SER A 101 3.95 1.12 -17.19
N PHE A 102 5.07 0.55 -16.73
CA PHE A 102 5.39 0.73 -15.33
C PHE A 102 5.11 2.21 -15.06
N PRO A 103 4.18 2.55 -14.15
CA PRO A 103 3.93 3.95 -13.85
C PRO A 103 5.30 4.58 -13.58
N GLU A 104 5.58 5.75 -14.18
CA GLU A 104 6.79 6.51 -13.84
C GLU A 104 6.94 6.48 -12.32
N ARG A 105 8.11 6.06 -11.84
CA ARG A 105 8.32 5.87 -10.41
C ARG A 105 8.03 7.17 -9.70
N LYS A 106 7.05 7.13 -8.84
CA LYS A 106 6.67 8.30 -8.06
C LYS A 106 7.66 8.46 -6.92
N ARG A 107 8.04 9.71 -6.68
CA ARG A 107 8.61 10.09 -5.39
C ARG A 107 7.45 10.15 -4.40
N TYR A 108 7.68 9.61 -3.21
CA TYR A 108 6.71 9.61 -2.12
C TYR A 108 7.33 10.34 -0.94
N ASP A 109 6.61 11.32 -0.40
CA ASP A 109 6.98 11.94 0.87
C ASP A 109 6.58 11.03 2.06
N ASP A 110 5.56 10.18 1.88
CA ASP A 110 5.17 9.15 2.85
C ASP A 110 6.03 7.88 2.66
N ALA A 111 6.90 7.61 3.64
CA ALA A 111 7.75 6.42 3.69
C ALA A 111 6.99 5.10 3.59
N ARG A 112 5.72 5.05 4.04
CA ARG A 112 4.85 3.88 3.86
C ARG A 112 4.52 3.63 2.40
N LEU A 113 4.14 4.69 1.68
CA LEU A 113 3.80 4.57 0.26
C LEU A 113 5.02 4.14 -0.55
N LEU A 114 6.18 4.68 -0.19
CA LEU A 114 7.45 4.25 -0.74
C LEU A 114 7.71 2.75 -0.47
N PHE A 115 7.56 2.30 0.77
CA PHE A 115 7.71 0.89 1.13
C PHE A 115 6.77 -0.03 0.34
N ILE A 116 5.51 0.37 0.17
CA ILE A 116 4.53 -0.42 -0.60
C ILE A 116 4.99 -0.55 -2.05
N ASP A 117 5.29 0.59 -2.68
CA ASP A 117 5.64 0.65 -4.10
C ASP A 117 7.00 0.01 -4.41
N ARG A 118 7.91 -0.09 -3.44
CA ARG A 118 9.24 -0.68 -3.65
C ARG A 118 9.31 -2.15 -3.25
N CYS A 119 8.74 -2.49 -2.10
CA CYS A 119 8.97 -3.78 -1.47
C CYS A 119 7.85 -4.79 -1.76
N THR A 120 6.61 -4.33 -1.93
CA THR A 120 5.44 -5.23 -2.00
C THR A 120 5.10 -5.69 -3.41
N ILE A 121 5.80 -5.14 -4.42
CA ILE A 121 5.76 -5.63 -5.80
C ILE A 121 6.20 -7.10 -5.85
N CYS A 122 7.22 -7.47 -5.06
CA CYS A 122 7.81 -8.82 -5.08
C CYS A 122 7.71 -9.57 -3.76
N HIS A 123 7.49 -8.90 -2.63
CA HIS A 123 7.50 -9.54 -1.32
C HIS A 123 6.16 -9.39 -0.60
N PRO A 124 5.70 -10.44 0.09
CA PRO A 124 4.50 -10.34 0.89
C PRO A 124 4.81 -9.49 2.12
N VAL A 125 3.94 -8.51 2.40
CA VAL A 125 4.12 -7.56 3.51
C VAL A 125 4.46 -8.28 4.82
N ASN A 126 3.74 -9.38 5.10
CA ASN A 126 3.93 -10.23 6.29
C ASN A 126 5.39 -10.67 6.48
N ARG A 127 6.03 -11.16 5.42
CA ARG A 127 7.42 -11.65 5.50
C ARG A 127 8.39 -10.53 5.90
N ILE A 128 8.12 -9.31 5.47
CA ILE A 128 9.01 -8.18 5.71
C ILE A 128 8.77 -7.64 7.12
N ILE A 129 7.53 -7.34 7.47
CA ILE A 129 7.23 -6.66 8.75
C ILE A 129 7.41 -7.55 9.99
N THR A 130 7.36 -8.88 9.82
CA THR A 130 7.52 -9.83 10.94
C THR A 130 8.97 -10.26 11.12
N ALA A 131 9.88 -9.80 10.24
CA ALA A 131 11.29 -10.10 10.38
C ALA A 131 11.86 -9.35 11.60
N ASN A 132 12.40 -10.11 12.55
CA ASN A 132 13.13 -9.56 13.68
C ASN A 132 14.57 -9.30 13.26
N LYS A 133 14.89 -8.02 13.02
CA LYS A 133 16.20 -7.56 12.55
C LYS A 133 16.63 -6.31 13.32
N THR A 134 17.93 -6.20 13.53
CA THR A 134 18.62 -4.98 13.97
C THR A 134 18.61 -3.92 12.87
N ASN A 135 19.06 -2.71 13.20
CA ASN A 135 19.12 -1.62 12.24
C ASN A 135 20.09 -1.96 11.10
N GLU A 136 21.27 -2.44 11.46
CA GLU A 136 22.34 -2.84 10.56
C GLU A 136 21.87 -3.98 9.63
N GLU A 137 21.16 -4.98 10.16
CA GLU A 137 20.61 -6.07 9.35
C GLU A 137 19.51 -5.62 8.37
N TRP A 138 18.79 -4.54 8.70
CA TRP A 138 17.82 -3.93 7.80
C TRP A 138 18.52 -3.15 6.68
N GLU A 139 19.53 -2.33 7.00
CA GLU A 139 20.35 -1.62 6.02
C GLU A 139 20.94 -2.58 4.99
N GLU A 140 21.58 -3.67 5.45
CA GLU A 140 22.13 -4.71 4.57
C GLU A 140 21.05 -5.37 3.70
N THR A 141 19.86 -5.58 4.26
CA THR A 141 18.77 -6.23 3.54
C THR A 141 18.22 -5.32 2.44
N VAL A 142 17.94 -4.04 2.75
CA VAL A 142 17.44 -3.07 1.78
C VAL A 142 18.50 -2.81 0.70
N LYS A 143 19.77 -2.69 1.08
CA LYS A 143 20.87 -2.58 0.11
C LYS A 143 20.94 -3.79 -0.81
N ARG A 144 20.82 -5.01 -0.29
CA ARG A 144 20.79 -6.22 -1.13
C ARG A 144 19.61 -6.23 -2.10
N MET A 145 18.44 -5.72 -1.71
CA MET A 145 17.29 -5.61 -2.62
C MET A 145 17.54 -4.57 -3.71
N TYR A 146 18.17 -3.45 -3.36
CA TYR A 146 18.65 -2.47 -4.34
C TYR A 146 19.66 -3.08 -5.31
N ASP A 147 20.69 -3.77 -4.82
CA ASP A 147 21.72 -4.36 -5.68
C ASP A 147 21.12 -5.41 -6.65
N ASN A 148 20.09 -6.14 -6.23
CA ASN A 148 19.42 -7.16 -7.05
C ASN A 148 18.40 -6.59 -8.05
N ALA A 149 17.82 -5.43 -7.74
CA ALA A 149 16.79 -4.79 -8.57
C ALA A 149 16.95 -3.25 -8.52
N PRO A 150 18.08 -2.71 -9.01
CA PRO A 150 18.42 -1.29 -8.83
C PRO A 150 17.41 -0.39 -9.52
N ASP A 151 16.89 -0.86 -10.66
CA ASP A 151 15.86 -0.17 -11.40
C ASP A 151 14.61 0.06 -10.56
N LEU A 152 14.36 -0.69 -9.47
CA LEU A 152 13.20 -0.53 -8.58
C LEU A 152 13.24 0.74 -7.72
N PHE A 153 14.39 1.35 -7.52
CA PHE A 153 14.60 2.38 -6.51
C PHE A 153 15.03 3.71 -7.15
N LEU A 154 14.73 4.81 -6.47
CA LEU A 154 15.26 6.13 -6.76
C LEU A 154 16.37 6.48 -5.76
N ASP A 155 17.19 7.46 -6.14
CA ASP A 155 18.19 8.03 -5.25
C ASP A 155 17.53 8.55 -3.96
N GLY A 156 18.02 8.08 -2.82
CA GLY A 156 17.50 8.43 -1.50
C GLY A 156 16.37 7.53 -0.98
N ASP A 157 15.88 6.55 -1.74
CA ASP A 157 14.82 5.63 -1.26
C ASP A 157 15.32 4.73 -0.12
N LEU A 158 16.56 4.23 -0.23
CA LEU A 158 17.15 3.29 0.72
C LEU A 158 17.10 3.79 2.17
N PRO A 159 17.61 4.98 2.52
CA PRO A 159 17.57 5.46 3.90
C PRO A 159 16.14 5.62 4.42
N VAL A 160 15.21 6.10 3.59
CA VAL A 160 13.80 6.29 3.99
C VAL A 160 13.12 4.95 4.29
N ILE A 161 13.33 3.95 3.43
CA ILE A 161 12.76 2.60 3.64
C ILE A 161 13.39 1.93 4.85
N THR A 162 14.71 2.08 5.04
CA THR A 162 15.42 1.49 6.17
C THR A 162 14.91 2.07 7.48
N GLU A 163 14.81 3.40 7.59
CA GLU A 163 14.30 4.05 8.80
C GLU A 163 12.86 3.61 9.11
N TYR A 164 12.00 3.57 8.09
CA TYR A 164 10.64 3.09 8.23
C TYR A 164 10.54 1.65 8.78
N LEU A 165 11.41 0.74 8.31
CA LEU A 165 11.45 -0.63 8.79
C LEU A 165 12.00 -0.71 10.22
N ASN A 166 12.95 0.15 10.58
CA ASN A 166 13.53 0.22 11.92
C ASN A 166 12.57 0.76 12.97
N GLU A 167 11.88 1.88 12.68
CA GLU A 167 10.84 2.43 13.55
C GLU A 167 9.76 1.39 13.80
N ARG A 168 9.29 0.74 12.73
CA ARG A 168 8.27 -0.31 12.86
C ARG A 168 8.77 -1.52 13.63
N ALA A 169 9.99 -1.98 13.38
CA ALA A 169 10.58 -3.08 14.13
C ALA A 169 10.66 -2.71 15.62
N THR A 170 10.97 -1.47 15.97
CA THR A 170 10.97 -0.99 17.37
C THR A 170 9.58 -1.10 18.01
N ILE A 171 8.53 -0.64 17.32
CA ILE A 171 7.15 -0.69 17.83
C ILE A 171 6.66 -2.14 17.96
N LEU A 172 7.07 -3.03 17.06
CA LEU A 172 6.73 -4.46 17.11
C LEU A 172 7.61 -5.25 18.09
N ARG A 173 8.80 -4.74 18.46
CA ARG A 173 9.74 -5.40 19.39
C ARG A 173 9.25 -5.40 20.84
N GLU A 174 8.19 -4.65 21.18
CA GLU A 174 7.42 -4.91 22.39
C GLU A 174 6.65 -6.22 22.22
N ASP A 175 7.38 -7.33 22.48
CA ASP A 175 7.08 -8.74 22.18
C ASP A 175 5.59 -9.12 22.30
N VAL A 176 4.92 -8.59 23.34
CA VAL A 176 3.49 -8.86 23.60
C VAL A 176 2.58 -8.40 22.47
N ALA A 177 2.79 -7.21 21.91
CA ALA A 177 1.91 -6.65 20.90
C ALA A 177 2.07 -7.37 19.55
N ALA A 178 3.31 -7.61 19.12
CA ALA A 178 3.59 -8.36 17.90
C ALA A 178 3.14 -9.82 18.01
N GLU A 179 3.34 -10.46 19.16
CA GLU A 179 2.79 -11.81 19.39
C GLU A 179 1.27 -11.82 19.26
N ILE A 180 0.56 -10.84 19.83
CA ILE A 180 -0.89 -10.73 19.69
C ILE A 180 -1.27 -10.55 18.22
N MET A 181 -0.58 -9.68 17.47
CA MET A 181 -0.87 -9.46 16.06
C MET A 181 -0.68 -10.74 15.24
N VAL A 182 0.43 -11.45 15.40
CA VAL A 182 0.70 -12.72 14.69
C VAL A 182 -0.30 -13.80 15.11
N LYS A 183 -0.49 -14.02 16.41
CA LYS A 183 -1.33 -15.11 16.95
C LYS A 183 -2.82 -14.83 16.82
N LYS A 184 -3.27 -13.61 16.50
CA LYS A 184 -4.70 -13.27 16.52
C LYS A 184 -5.17 -12.51 15.30
N CYS A 185 -4.40 -11.57 14.78
CA CYS A 185 -4.79 -10.80 13.60
C CYS A 185 -4.39 -11.52 12.31
N LEU A 186 -3.19 -12.09 12.26
CA LEU A 186 -2.64 -12.68 11.03
C LEU A 186 -3.07 -14.13 10.78
N ILE A 187 -3.85 -14.73 11.70
CA ILE A 187 -4.45 -16.05 11.48
C ILE A 187 -5.42 -16.04 10.29
N CYS A 188 -6.14 -14.93 10.07
CA CYS A 188 -7.18 -14.84 9.04
C CYS A 188 -6.92 -13.77 7.98
N HIS A 189 -5.97 -12.86 8.19
CA HIS A 189 -5.76 -11.69 7.32
C HIS A 189 -4.27 -11.52 7.03
N GLU A 190 -3.94 -11.12 5.81
CA GLU A 190 -2.60 -10.62 5.50
C GLU A 190 -2.38 -9.26 6.19
N ALA A 191 -1.20 -9.02 6.79
CA ALA A 191 -0.96 -7.77 7.52
C ALA A 191 -1.04 -6.54 6.62
N GLY A 192 -0.82 -6.69 5.31
CA GLY A 192 -1.03 -5.62 4.34
C GLY A 192 -2.43 -4.99 4.49
N ARG A 193 -3.48 -5.78 4.70
CA ARG A 193 -4.84 -5.25 4.91
C ARG A 193 -4.96 -4.35 6.15
N ILE A 194 -4.17 -4.60 7.18
CA ILE A 194 -4.22 -3.87 8.45
C ILE A 194 -3.29 -2.64 8.39
N LEU A 195 -2.08 -2.82 7.89
CA LEU A 195 -1.04 -1.79 7.87
C LEU A 195 -1.28 -0.68 6.83
N LEU A 196 -2.18 -0.92 5.88
CA LEU A 196 -2.53 0.06 4.85
C LEU A 196 -3.62 1.04 5.29
N GLU A 197 -4.36 0.72 6.35
CA GLU A 197 -5.45 1.55 6.87
C GLU A 197 -4.93 2.78 7.64
N ARG A 198 -5.76 3.82 7.70
CA ARG A 198 -5.55 5.01 8.54
C ARG A 198 -6.83 5.32 9.28
N LYS A 199 -6.78 5.25 10.60
CA LYS A 199 -7.97 5.35 11.44
C LYS A 199 -7.64 6.09 12.73
N SER A 200 -8.63 6.81 13.25
CA SER A 200 -8.56 7.33 14.61
C SER A 200 -8.51 6.18 15.62
N LYS A 201 -8.07 6.45 16.85
CA LYS A 201 -8.15 5.47 17.94
C LYS A 201 -9.56 4.88 18.08
N LYS A 202 -10.58 5.72 18.01
CA LYS A 202 -11.99 5.30 18.10
C LYS A 202 -12.37 4.32 16.99
N ASP A 203 -11.91 4.57 15.76
CA ASP A 203 -12.21 3.71 14.61
C ASP A 203 -11.40 2.40 14.66
N TRP A 204 -10.19 2.42 15.22
CA TRP A 204 -9.44 1.21 15.53
C TRP A 204 -10.11 0.37 16.61
N GLU A 205 -10.58 0.97 17.71
CA GLU A 205 -11.36 0.29 18.75
C GLU A 205 -12.61 -0.37 18.16
N LYS A 206 -13.33 0.36 17.30
CA LYS A 206 -14.49 -0.20 16.58
C LYS A 206 -14.09 -1.37 15.69
N THR A 207 -13.02 -1.23 14.89
CA THR A 207 -12.55 -2.27 13.98
C THR A 207 -12.18 -3.55 14.75
N VAL A 208 -11.40 -3.44 15.83
CA VAL A 208 -11.01 -4.59 16.66
C VAL A 208 -12.21 -5.21 17.36
N THR A 209 -13.21 -4.41 17.76
CA THR A 209 -14.47 -4.90 18.32
C THR A 209 -15.26 -5.72 17.31
N ASP A 210 -15.38 -5.22 16.08
CA ASP A 210 -16.06 -5.92 14.98
C ASP A 210 -15.35 -7.23 14.66
N MET A 211 -14.01 -7.24 14.62
CA MET A 211 -13.22 -8.47 14.43
C MET A 211 -13.40 -9.48 15.57
N ARG A 212 -13.46 -9.01 16.83
CA ARG A 212 -13.74 -9.88 17.98
C ARG A 212 -15.11 -10.53 17.87
N LYS A 213 -16.13 -9.79 17.42
CA LYS A 213 -17.48 -10.32 17.21
C LYS A 213 -17.48 -11.39 16.12
N LEU A 214 -16.88 -11.11 14.95
CA LEU A 214 -16.77 -12.07 13.85
C LEU A 214 -16.02 -13.34 14.27
N ALA A 215 -14.90 -13.19 14.99
CA ALA A 215 -14.14 -14.33 15.49
C ALA A 215 -14.93 -15.16 16.51
N ARG A 216 -15.74 -14.51 17.36
CA ARG A 216 -16.64 -15.22 18.29
C ARG A 216 -17.73 -15.99 17.57
N GLU A 217 -18.30 -15.42 16.51
CA GLU A 217 -19.34 -16.07 15.70
C GLU A 217 -18.76 -17.25 14.91
N GLY A 218 -17.57 -17.09 14.31
CA GLY A 218 -16.92 -18.12 13.49
C GLY A 218 -16.22 -19.22 14.28
N PHE A 219 -15.44 -18.86 15.30
CA PHE A 219 -14.61 -19.80 16.07
C PHE A 219 -15.19 -20.19 17.42
N LYS A 220 -16.31 -19.58 17.85
CA LYS A 220 -16.94 -19.78 19.17
C LYS A 220 -15.98 -19.56 20.35
N LYS A 221 -14.97 -18.70 20.17
CA LYS A 221 -13.96 -18.35 21.18
C LYS A 221 -13.94 -16.86 21.41
N ASP A 222 -13.64 -16.46 22.65
CA ASP A 222 -13.32 -15.06 22.92
C ASP A 222 -11.91 -14.77 22.41
N TRP A 223 -11.81 -13.95 21.37
CA TRP A 223 -10.57 -13.80 20.61
C TRP A 223 -9.56 -12.90 21.33
N PHE A 224 -10.02 -11.82 21.97
CA PHE A 224 -9.18 -10.88 22.72
C PHE A 224 -9.71 -10.71 24.15
N ASN A 225 -8.84 -10.82 25.14
CA ASN A 225 -9.14 -10.34 26.48
C ASN A 225 -9.01 -8.80 26.56
N HIS A 226 -9.45 -8.20 27.66
CA HIS A 226 -9.47 -6.73 27.82
C HIS A 226 -8.08 -6.08 27.71
N SER A 227 -7.05 -6.76 28.23
CA SER A 227 -5.68 -6.24 28.17
C SER A 227 -5.12 -6.34 26.75
N GLU A 228 -5.29 -7.48 26.08
CA GLU A 228 -4.85 -7.68 24.70
C GLU A 228 -5.54 -6.73 23.72
N PHE A 229 -6.83 -6.44 23.94
CA PHE A 229 -7.58 -5.46 23.17
C PHE A 229 -6.93 -4.07 23.24
N LYS A 230 -6.55 -3.62 24.45
CA LYS A 230 -5.89 -2.32 24.62
C LYS A 230 -4.51 -2.30 23.95
N ILE A 231 -3.73 -3.36 24.14
CA ILE A 231 -2.38 -3.49 23.56
C ILE A 231 -2.45 -3.41 22.04
N ILE A 232 -3.34 -4.20 21.40
CA ILE A 232 -3.44 -4.20 19.94
C ILE A 232 -3.96 -2.87 19.40
N VAL A 233 -4.94 -2.24 20.07
CA VAL A 233 -5.45 -0.93 19.65
C VAL A 233 -4.37 0.14 19.74
N ASN A 234 -3.62 0.21 20.85
CA ASN A 234 -2.55 1.19 21.01
C ASN A 234 -1.48 1.02 19.93
N MET A 235 -1.03 -0.22 19.67
CA MET A 235 -0.07 -0.50 18.60
C MET A 235 -0.61 -0.10 17.22
N LEU A 236 -1.90 -0.31 16.94
CA LEU A 236 -2.52 0.10 15.68
C LEU A 236 -2.60 1.63 15.54
N VAL A 237 -2.81 2.37 16.63
CA VAL A 237 -2.79 3.84 16.64
C VAL A 237 -1.37 4.37 16.45
N GLU A 238 -0.39 3.82 17.15
CA GLU A 238 1.01 4.27 17.03
C GLU A 238 1.55 4.03 15.61
N THR A 239 1.26 2.86 15.05
CA THR A 239 1.74 2.50 13.71
C THR A 239 0.89 3.16 12.62
N GLN A 240 -0.45 3.11 12.73
CA GLN A 240 -1.41 3.44 11.66
C GLN A 240 -2.46 4.50 12.03
N GLY A 241 -2.25 5.21 13.13
CA GLY A 241 -3.07 6.36 13.51
C GLY A 241 -2.93 7.52 12.53
N ILE A 242 -3.93 8.39 12.54
CA ILE A 242 -3.89 9.68 11.85
C ILE A 242 -2.87 10.57 12.59
N GLU A 243 -2.05 11.33 11.87
CA GLU A 243 -0.89 12.08 12.41
C GLU A 243 -1.21 12.97 13.60
N THR A 244 -2.44 13.50 13.69
CA THR A 244 -2.91 14.33 14.82
C THR A 244 -2.96 13.60 16.16
N GLU A 245 -2.85 12.27 16.18
CA GLU A 245 -2.87 11.43 17.38
C GLU A 245 -1.51 10.81 17.74
N LYS A 246 -0.45 11.05 16.93
CA LYS A 246 0.93 10.60 17.20
C LYS A 246 1.68 11.67 18.00
N ASN A 247 1.39 11.79 19.30
CA ASN A 247 2.16 12.62 20.25
C ASN A 247 3.01 11.74 21.15
#